data_AF-A0A0X3NV75-F1
#
_entry.id   AF-A0A0X3NV75-F1
#
_cell.length_a   1.000
_cell.length_b   1.000
_cell.length_c   1.000
_cell.angle_alpha   90.00
_cell.angle_beta   90.00
_cell.angle_gamma   90.00
#
_symmetry.space_group_name_H-M   'P 1'
#
loop_
_entity.id
_entity.type
_entity.pdbx_description
1 polymer ?
#
loop_
_entity_poly.entity_id
_entity_poly.type
_entity_poly.pdbx_seq_one_letter_code
_entity_poly.pdbx_strand_id
1 'polypeptide(L)'
;MVEGLLYTLYNLTLTSWGPFCLALFEQHILEKELLRRPYLYRLMTQNGNLRAWYIVLWCLDGIWHAFVVVGVAYFVLAGGGLYAEATFYLPGTSYAAIDMDLFGSAVYTLLVITTNLRMLVASRTFNKVTIIGTLIVGFGNMGILFLYQYTCGPTSVLYKNFIYLDTSPAFWFSIPLTVVLALLVDIIWRLASDIWWDHQIELSGVKREKAKKKRRVRRKMFRTSSEDFEETA
;
A
#
# COMPACT_ATOMS: atom_id res chain seq x y z
N MET A 1 27.76 -5.77 -12.64
CA MET A 1 26.95 -4.74 -13.35
C MET A 1 25.47 -5.10 -13.41
N VAL A 2 25.12 -6.37 -13.66
CA VAL A 2 23.75 -6.86 -13.83
C VAL A 2 22.85 -6.65 -12.59
N GLU A 3 23.38 -6.85 -11.37
CA GLU A 3 22.61 -6.63 -10.14
C GLU A 3 22.19 -5.17 -9.93
N GLY A 4 23.06 -4.22 -10.26
CA GLY A 4 22.73 -2.79 -10.19
C GLY A 4 21.59 -2.39 -11.13
N LEU A 5 21.45 -3.08 -12.27
CA LEU A 5 20.37 -2.87 -13.22
C LEU A 5 19.02 -3.37 -12.66
N LEU A 6 19.00 -4.51 -11.96
CA LEU A 6 17.80 -4.97 -11.25
C LEU A 6 17.39 -3.99 -10.14
N TYR A 7 18.33 -3.51 -9.32
CA TYR A 7 18.02 -2.53 -8.28
C TYR A 7 17.50 -1.19 -8.83
N THR A 8 18.04 -0.75 -9.96
CA THR A 8 17.59 0.50 -10.61
C THR A 8 16.22 0.32 -11.27
N LEU A 9 15.98 -0.79 -11.98
CA LEU A 9 14.65 -1.12 -12.50
C LEU A 9 13.63 -1.19 -11.37
N TYR A 10 13.97 -1.87 -10.26
CA TYR A 10 13.12 -2.00 -9.09
C TYR A 10 12.59 -0.67 -8.55
N ASN A 11 13.49 0.29 -8.35
CA ASN A 11 13.12 1.59 -7.82
C ASN A 11 12.48 2.51 -8.88
N LEU A 12 12.95 2.45 -10.13
CA LEU A 12 12.56 3.42 -11.16
C LEU A 12 11.26 3.07 -11.88
N THR A 13 11.01 1.80 -12.18
CA THR A 13 9.85 1.36 -12.97
C THR A 13 8.96 0.38 -12.23
N LEU A 14 9.52 -0.47 -11.36
CA LEU A 14 8.76 -1.57 -10.75
C LEU A 14 7.85 -1.11 -9.61
N THR A 15 8.27 -0.09 -8.88
CA THR A 15 7.58 0.35 -7.65
C THR A 15 7.16 1.82 -7.65
N SER A 16 7.68 2.64 -8.58
CA SER A 16 7.42 4.08 -8.65
C SER A 16 6.03 4.43 -9.19
N TRP A 17 5.43 3.56 -10.01
CA TRP A 17 4.12 3.79 -10.64
C TRP A 17 3.00 3.94 -9.61
N GLY A 18 2.97 3.08 -8.60
CA GLY A 18 1.97 3.14 -7.54
C GLY A 18 1.95 4.49 -6.81
N PRO A 19 3.07 4.95 -6.20
CA PRO A 19 3.19 6.25 -5.58
C PRO A 19 2.84 7.40 -6.52
N PHE A 20 3.28 7.33 -7.78
CA PHE A 20 2.98 8.34 -8.79
C PHE A 20 1.48 8.47 -9.06
N CYS A 21 0.80 7.34 -9.24
CA CYS A 21 -0.64 7.31 -9.41
C CYS A 21 -1.41 7.80 -8.19
N LEU A 22 -0.97 7.43 -6.97
CA LEU A 22 -1.56 7.99 -5.76
C LEU A 22 -1.37 9.51 -5.68
N ALA A 23 -0.19 10.01 -6.01
CA ALA A 23 0.08 11.45 -5.92
C ALA A 23 -0.79 12.27 -6.90
N LEU A 24 -1.07 11.73 -8.09
CA LEU A 24 -1.80 12.47 -9.13
C LEU A 24 -3.32 12.29 -9.10
N PHE A 25 -3.80 11.08 -8.81
CA PHE A 25 -5.21 10.73 -9.02
C PHE A 25 -5.98 10.47 -7.73
N GLU A 26 -5.31 10.40 -6.57
CA GLU A 26 -5.98 10.07 -5.32
C GLU A 26 -6.76 11.27 -4.78
N GLN A 27 -8.07 11.06 -4.55
CA GLN A 27 -8.93 12.05 -3.92
C GLN A 27 -9.50 11.47 -2.63
N HIS A 28 -8.93 11.84 -1.48
CA HIS A 28 -9.36 11.35 -0.18
C HIS A 28 -10.84 11.69 0.15
N ILE A 29 -11.36 12.82 -0.34
CA ILE A 29 -12.77 13.22 -0.22
C ILE A 29 -13.25 13.72 -1.59
N LEU A 30 -14.43 13.26 -2.01
CA LEU A 30 -15.05 13.71 -3.25
C LEU A 30 -15.35 15.21 -3.20
N GLU A 31 -15.15 15.92 -4.31
CA GLU A 31 -15.41 17.36 -4.41
C GLU A 31 -16.84 17.75 -4.00
N LYS A 32 -17.83 16.95 -4.42
CA LYS A 32 -19.25 17.18 -4.09
C LYS A 32 -19.51 17.14 -2.58
N GLU A 33 -18.83 16.26 -1.85
CA GLU A 33 -18.96 16.12 -0.40
C GLU A 33 -18.29 17.29 0.32
N LEU A 34 -17.14 17.75 -0.19
CA LEU A 34 -16.44 18.94 0.30
C LEU A 34 -17.26 20.23 0.13
N LEU A 35 -17.92 20.41 -1.02
CA LEU A 35 -18.81 21.54 -1.28
C LEU A 35 -20.03 21.54 -0.34
N ARG A 36 -20.57 20.36 -0.04
CA ARG A 36 -21.69 20.21 0.90
C ARG A 36 -21.26 20.46 2.36
N ARG A 37 -20.03 20.09 2.72
CA ARG A 37 -19.49 20.15 4.10
C ARG A 37 -18.11 20.84 4.12
N PRO A 38 -18.03 22.16 3.92
CA PRO A 38 -16.76 22.88 3.78
C PRO A 38 -15.88 22.89 5.05
N TYR A 39 -16.42 22.45 6.19
CA TYR A 39 -15.65 22.33 7.43
C TYR A 39 -14.69 21.13 7.42
N LEU A 40 -14.94 20.11 6.59
CA LEU A 40 -14.05 18.95 6.42
C LEU A 40 -12.68 19.41 5.90
N TYR A 41 -12.65 20.42 5.03
CA TYR A 41 -11.42 21.01 4.53
C TYR A 41 -10.54 21.57 5.64
N ARG A 42 -11.15 22.24 6.63
CA ARG A 42 -10.43 22.81 7.79
C ARG A 42 -9.85 21.73 8.72
N LEU A 43 -10.45 20.54 8.75
CA LEU A 43 -9.94 19.42 9.54
C LEU A 43 -8.69 18.80 8.89
N MET A 44 -8.61 18.82 7.55
CA MET A 44 -7.46 18.30 6.79
C MET A 44 -6.30 19.29 6.64
N THR A 45 -6.53 20.60 6.68
CA THR A 45 -5.50 21.62 6.39
C THR A 45 -4.39 21.80 7.43
N GLN A 46 -4.45 21.14 8.60
CA GLN A 46 -3.43 21.28 9.65
C GLN A 46 -2.22 20.31 9.53
N ASN A 47 -1.92 19.81 8.33
CA ASN A 47 -0.79 18.91 8.10
C ASN A 47 -0.78 17.66 9.01
N GLY A 48 -1.95 17.24 9.50
CA GLY A 48 -2.07 16.13 10.45
C GLY A 48 -1.45 14.83 9.92
N ASN A 49 -1.57 14.59 8.60
CA ASN A 49 -1.06 13.41 7.93
C ASN A 49 0.47 13.38 7.75
N LEU A 50 1.14 14.55 7.82
CA LEU A 50 2.60 14.70 7.67
C LEU A 50 3.33 14.77 9.01
N ARG A 51 2.66 14.49 10.13
CA ARG A 51 3.32 14.41 11.43
C ARG A 51 4.34 13.26 11.42
N ALA A 52 5.51 13.51 12.01
CA ALA A 52 6.60 12.54 12.09
C ALA A 52 6.15 11.16 12.63
N TRP A 53 5.17 11.14 13.54
CA TRP A 53 4.58 9.90 14.05
C TRP A 53 3.98 9.01 12.95
N TYR A 54 3.24 9.58 12.00
CA TYR A 54 2.68 8.79 10.89
C TYR A 54 3.78 8.27 9.99
N ILE A 55 4.84 9.05 9.74
CA ILE A 55 6.00 8.60 8.95
C ILE A 55 6.67 7.40 9.62
N VAL A 56 6.84 7.43 10.95
CA VAL A 56 7.41 6.29 11.71
C VAL A 56 6.53 5.06 11.60
N LEU A 57 5.20 5.19 11.72
CA LEU A 57 4.28 4.06 11.53
C LEU A 57 4.39 3.47 10.11
N TRP A 58 4.52 4.33 9.09
CA TRP A 58 4.74 3.89 7.71
C TRP A 58 6.06 3.13 7.52
N CYS A 59 7.13 3.56 8.21
CA CYS A 59 8.42 2.85 8.20
C CYS A 59 8.35 1.51 8.92
N LEU A 60 7.70 1.45 10.09
CA LEU A 60 7.50 0.20 10.85
C LEU A 60 6.68 -0.81 10.05
N ASP A 61 5.65 -0.33 9.36
CA ASP A 61 4.88 -1.16 8.44
C ASP A 61 5.76 -1.68 7.28
N GLY A 62 6.62 -0.83 6.69
CA GLY A 62 7.61 -1.28 5.70
C GLY A 62 8.55 -2.37 6.22
N ILE A 63 8.98 -2.29 7.49
CA ILE A 63 9.80 -3.32 8.14
C ILE A 63 9.00 -4.63 8.31
N TRP A 64 7.72 -4.54 8.67
CA TRP A 64 6.83 -5.70 8.74
C TRP A 64 6.72 -6.41 7.38
N HIS A 65 6.47 -5.65 6.31
CA HIS A 65 6.43 -6.18 4.94
C HIS A 65 7.72 -6.92 4.57
N ALA A 66 8.88 -6.30 4.83
CA ALA A 66 10.17 -6.93 4.55
C ALA A 66 10.36 -8.22 5.35
N PHE A 67 9.99 -8.21 6.64
CA PHE A 67 10.07 -9.38 7.51
C PHE A 67 9.18 -10.54 7.01
N VAL A 68 7.94 -10.24 6.61
CA VAL A 68 7.01 -11.25 6.09
C VAL A 68 7.51 -11.82 4.77
N VAL A 69 7.95 -10.98 3.82
CA VAL A 69 8.43 -11.44 2.51
C VAL A 69 9.65 -12.37 2.67
N VAL A 70 10.64 -11.96 3.45
CA VAL A 70 11.85 -12.78 3.69
C VAL A 70 11.51 -14.03 4.50
N GLY A 71 10.66 -13.90 5.53
CA GLY A 71 10.25 -15.03 6.36
C GLY A 71 9.51 -16.10 5.56
N VAL A 72 8.52 -15.71 4.76
CA VAL A 72 7.76 -16.65 3.91
C VAL A 72 8.67 -17.29 2.88
N ALA A 73 9.52 -16.51 2.20
CA ALA A 73 10.49 -17.07 1.26
C ALA A 73 11.41 -18.08 1.96
N TYR A 74 11.91 -17.78 3.17
CA TYR A 74 12.83 -18.65 3.90
C TYR A 74 12.16 -19.97 4.33
N PHE A 75 10.96 -19.90 4.94
CA PHE A 75 10.27 -21.10 5.42
C PHE A 75 9.68 -21.96 4.29
N VAL A 76 9.19 -21.35 3.21
CA VAL A 76 8.52 -22.06 2.11
C VAL A 76 9.50 -22.55 1.04
N LEU A 77 10.53 -21.76 0.72
CA LEU A 77 11.46 -22.08 -0.36
C LEU A 77 12.72 -22.76 0.14
N ALA A 78 13.35 -22.23 1.19
CA ALA A 78 14.58 -22.79 1.76
C ALA A 78 14.32 -23.82 2.87
N GLY A 79 13.05 -24.06 3.25
CA GLY A 79 12.66 -25.01 4.29
C GLY A 79 13.09 -24.64 5.73
N GLY A 80 14.00 -23.68 5.89
CA GLY A 80 14.48 -23.17 7.17
C GLY A 80 15.12 -24.22 8.08
N GLY A 81 15.57 -25.35 7.53
CA GLY A 81 16.09 -26.50 8.28
C GLY A 81 15.03 -27.32 9.03
N LEU A 82 13.74 -26.97 8.89
CA LEU A 82 12.61 -27.65 9.55
C LEU A 82 11.68 -28.34 8.54
N TYR A 83 11.60 -27.81 7.32
CA TYR A 83 10.77 -28.32 6.23
C TYR A 83 11.65 -28.71 5.03
N ALA A 84 11.09 -29.50 4.11
CA ALA A 84 11.77 -29.85 2.87
C ALA A 84 11.99 -28.59 2.01
N GLU A 85 13.19 -28.46 1.46
CA GLU A 85 13.51 -27.41 0.49
C GLU A 85 12.63 -27.54 -0.74
N ALA A 86 12.18 -26.42 -1.29
CA ALA A 86 11.36 -26.43 -2.48
C ALA A 86 12.19 -26.88 -3.69
N THR A 87 11.69 -27.88 -4.40
CA THR A 87 12.33 -28.41 -5.60
C THR A 87 11.67 -27.86 -6.86
N PHE A 88 12.46 -27.50 -7.86
CA PHE A 88 11.95 -27.17 -9.20
C PHE A 88 12.03 -28.38 -10.13
N TYR A 89 11.12 -28.47 -11.09
CA TYR A 89 11.13 -29.57 -12.05
C TYR A 89 12.23 -29.32 -13.11
N LEU A 90 13.34 -30.06 -13.00
CA LEU A 90 14.42 -30.03 -13.98
C LEU A 90 14.63 -31.42 -14.60
N PRO A 91 14.33 -31.62 -15.89
CA PRO A 91 14.52 -32.92 -16.52
C PRO A 91 16.02 -33.26 -16.63
N GLY A 92 16.42 -34.38 -16.02
CA GLY A 92 17.76 -34.97 -16.17
C GLY A 92 18.77 -34.66 -15.06
N THR A 93 18.38 -33.99 -13.98
CA THR A 93 19.26 -33.76 -12.82
C THR A 93 18.64 -34.31 -11.52
N SER A 94 19.46 -34.94 -10.68
CA SER A 94 19.03 -35.49 -9.38
C SER A 94 18.97 -34.45 -8.24
N TYR A 95 19.47 -33.25 -8.49
CA TYR A 95 19.51 -32.13 -7.55
C TYR A 95 18.83 -30.94 -8.20
N ALA A 96 17.71 -30.51 -7.64
CA ALA A 96 16.94 -29.35 -8.09
C ALA A 96 16.50 -28.53 -6.88
N ALA A 97 17.48 -28.17 -6.03
CA ALA A 97 17.28 -27.38 -4.81
C ALA A 97 17.52 -25.89 -5.09
N ILE A 98 16.89 -25.04 -4.27
CA ILE A 98 16.97 -23.59 -4.42
C ILE A 98 18.30 -23.06 -3.90
N ASP A 99 19.10 -22.49 -4.81
CA ASP A 99 20.31 -21.76 -4.49
C ASP A 99 20.02 -20.33 -3.97
N MET A 100 21.02 -19.70 -3.36
CA MET A 100 20.92 -18.33 -2.83
C MET A 100 20.46 -17.29 -3.88
N ASP A 101 20.86 -17.46 -5.14
CA ASP A 101 20.50 -16.54 -6.23
C ASP A 101 19.04 -16.71 -6.67
N LEU A 102 18.54 -17.95 -6.67
CA LEU A 102 17.12 -18.24 -6.89
C LEU A 102 16.27 -17.70 -5.74
N PHE A 103 16.75 -17.87 -4.51
CA PHE A 103 16.12 -17.32 -3.31
C PHE A 103 16.02 -15.79 -3.38
N GLY A 104 17.12 -15.10 -3.71
CA GLY A 104 17.13 -13.65 -3.89
C GLY A 104 16.16 -13.18 -4.98
N SER A 105 16.08 -13.90 -6.10
CA SER A 105 15.13 -13.63 -7.18
C SER A 105 13.67 -13.84 -6.75
N ALA A 106 13.41 -14.84 -5.90
CA ALA A 106 12.09 -15.09 -5.33
C ALA A 106 11.65 -14.00 -4.35
N VAL A 107 12.54 -13.61 -3.42
CA VAL A 107 12.29 -12.49 -2.50
C VAL A 107 11.99 -11.22 -3.28
N TYR A 108 12.78 -10.94 -4.32
CA TYR A 108 12.60 -9.78 -5.19
C TYR A 108 11.21 -9.74 -5.86
N THR A 109 10.78 -10.84 -6.48
CA THR A 109 9.47 -10.91 -7.14
C THR A 109 8.31 -10.75 -6.16
N LEU A 110 8.39 -11.41 -5.00
CA LEU A 110 7.40 -11.28 -3.94
C LEU A 110 7.30 -9.83 -3.46
N LEU A 111 8.44 -9.17 -3.26
CA LEU A 111 8.51 -7.78 -2.79
C LEU A 111 7.92 -6.79 -3.80
N VAL A 112 8.17 -6.97 -5.10
CA VAL A 112 7.52 -6.17 -6.16
C VAL A 112 6.01 -6.33 -6.13
N ILE A 113 5.51 -7.57 -6.03
CA ILE A 113 4.08 -7.87 -6.03
C ILE A 113 3.41 -7.26 -4.79
N THR A 114 3.94 -7.51 -3.59
CA THR A 114 3.36 -7.00 -2.34
C THR A 114 3.38 -5.48 -2.28
N THR A 115 4.46 -4.83 -2.72
CA THR A 115 4.56 -3.36 -2.70
C THR A 115 3.55 -2.70 -3.64
N ASN A 116 3.34 -3.26 -4.84
CA ASN A 116 2.33 -2.75 -5.77
C ASN A 116 0.90 -2.95 -5.23
N LEU A 117 0.61 -4.10 -4.62
CA LEU A 117 -0.68 -4.37 -3.99
C LEU A 117 -0.92 -3.51 -2.75
N ARG A 118 0.11 -3.28 -1.91
CA ARG A 118 0.04 -2.37 -0.75
C ARG A 118 -0.40 -0.98 -1.19
N MET A 119 0.10 -0.52 -2.33
CA MET A 119 -0.30 0.78 -2.86
C MET A 119 -1.77 0.83 -3.31
N LEU A 120 -2.28 -0.26 -3.88
CA LEU A 120 -3.71 -0.39 -4.20
C LEU A 120 -4.57 -0.43 -2.92
N VAL A 121 -4.08 -1.07 -1.85
CA VAL A 121 -4.77 -1.08 -0.54
C VAL A 121 -4.72 0.30 0.12
N ALA A 122 -3.67 1.08 -0.07
CA ALA A 122 -3.58 2.45 0.43
C ALA A 122 -4.54 3.43 -0.30
N SER A 123 -4.86 3.13 -1.56
CA SER A 123 -5.81 3.93 -2.36
C SER A 123 -7.24 3.83 -1.82
N ARG A 124 -7.88 4.98 -1.61
CA ARG A 124 -9.29 5.15 -1.26
C ARG A 124 -10.15 5.33 -2.50
N THR A 125 -9.62 5.98 -3.54
CA THR A 125 -10.30 6.13 -4.82
C THR A 125 -9.83 5.08 -5.83
N PHE A 126 -10.65 4.04 -6.03
CA PHE A 126 -10.47 3.05 -7.08
C PHE A 126 -10.75 3.66 -8.47
N ASN A 127 -9.83 4.51 -8.92
CA ASN A 127 -9.88 5.05 -10.27
C ASN A 127 -9.47 3.94 -11.26
N LYS A 128 -10.15 3.86 -12.40
CA LYS A 128 -9.85 2.84 -13.43
C LYS A 128 -8.39 2.93 -13.88
N VAL A 129 -7.83 4.15 -13.92
CA VAL A 129 -6.44 4.41 -14.29
C VAL A 129 -5.45 3.79 -13.30
N THR A 130 -5.72 3.85 -11.99
CA THR A 130 -4.80 3.30 -10.98
C THR A 130 -4.82 1.78 -11.01
N ILE A 131 -6.01 1.15 -11.12
CA ILE A 131 -6.12 -0.31 -11.22
C ILE A 131 -5.49 -0.83 -12.51
N ILE A 132 -5.88 -0.28 -13.66
CA ILE A 132 -5.37 -0.72 -14.97
C ILE A 132 -3.87 -0.44 -15.06
N GLY A 133 -3.42 0.72 -14.58
CA GLY A 133 -2.02 1.08 -14.56
C GLY A 133 -1.18 0.11 -13.73
N THR A 134 -1.63 -0.23 -12.51
CA THR A 134 -0.90 -1.20 -11.67
C THR A 134 -0.88 -2.59 -12.27
N LEU A 135 -1.94 -3.02 -12.98
CA LEU A 135 -1.93 -4.29 -13.72
C LEU A 135 -0.94 -4.26 -14.90
N ILE A 136 -0.99 -3.22 -15.74
CA ILE A 136 -0.09 -3.08 -16.90
C ILE A 136 1.36 -3.02 -16.43
N VAL A 137 1.65 -2.25 -15.40
CA VAL A 137 3.00 -2.14 -14.85
C VAL A 137 3.42 -3.47 -14.23
N GLY A 138 2.57 -4.13 -13.41
CA GLY A 138 2.86 -5.45 -12.85
C GLY A 138 3.21 -6.51 -13.91
N PHE A 139 2.37 -6.66 -14.94
CA PHE A 139 2.60 -7.63 -16.02
C PHE A 139 3.74 -7.23 -16.96
N GLY A 140 3.83 -5.94 -17.32
CA GLY A 140 4.90 -5.42 -18.17
C GLY A 140 6.27 -5.61 -17.52
N ASN A 141 6.34 -5.47 -16.21
CA ASN A 141 7.54 -5.68 -15.43
C ASN A 141 7.97 -7.15 -15.35
N MET A 142 7.02 -8.08 -15.16
CA MET A 142 7.32 -9.51 -15.31
C MET A 142 7.84 -9.81 -16.72
N GLY A 143 7.22 -9.23 -17.75
CA GLY A 143 7.67 -9.36 -19.14
C GLY A 143 9.11 -8.86 -19.37
N ILE A 144 9.48 -7.72 -18.79
CA ILE A 144 10.84 -7.18 -18.87
C ILE A 144 11.86 -8.11 -18.19
N LEU A 145 11.52 -8.68 -17.03
CA LEU A 145 12.38 -9.64 -16.32
C LEU A 145 12.57 -10.93 -17.10
N PHE A 146 11.52 -11.43 -17.77
CA PHE A 146 11.63 -12.59 -18.66
C PHE A 146 12.47 -12.28 -19.90
N LEU A 147 12.25 -11.14 -20.55
CA LEU A 147 13.05 -10.72 -21.72
C LEU A 147 14.53 -10.55 -21.36
N TYR A 148 14.81 -10.02 -20.17
CA TYR A 148 16.18 -9.82 -19.70
C TYR A 148 16.96 -11.13 -19.53
N GLN A 149 16.30 -12.22 -19.15
CA GLN A 149 16.96 -13.53 -19.05
C GLN A 149 17.38 -14.10 -20.39
N TYR A 150 16.66 -13.77 -21.48
CA TYR A 150 17.02 -14.21 -22.83
C TYR A 150 18.25 -13.47 -23.37
N THR A 151 18.48 -12.22 -22.94
CA THR A 151 19.64 -11.43 -23.36
C THR A 151 20.87 -11.65 -22.48
N CYS A 152 20.68 -12.26 -21.31
CA CYS A 152 21.75 -12.62 -20.39
C CYS A 152 22.51 -13.89 -20.86
N GLY A 153 23.84 -13.83 -20.85
CA GLY A 153 24.69 -14.96 -21.18
C GLY A 153 24.73 -16.04 -20.08
N PRO A 154 25.19 -17.27 -20.39
CA PRO A 154 25.19 -18.40 -19.45
C PRO A 154 26.15 -18.24 -18.25
N THR A 155 27.05 -17.24 -18.29
CA THR A 155 27.93 -16.90 -17.18
C THR A 155 27.32 -15.92 -16.19
N SER A 156 26.11 -15.42 -16.47
CA SER A 156 25.42 -14.46 -15.60
C SER A 156 24.62 -15.19 -14.53
N VAL A 157 24.63 -14.63 -13.32
CA VAL A 157 23.93 -15.15 -12.14
C VAL A 157 22.42 -15.26 -12.34
N LEU A 158 21.84 -14.45 -13.24
CA LEU A 158 20.40 -14.43 -13.51
C LEU A 158 19.98 -15.34 -14.67
N TYR A 159 20.90 -16.09 -15.27
CA TYR A 159 20.60 -16.93 -16.41
C TYR A 159 19.56 -17.99 -16.06
N LYS A 160 18.36 -17.89 -16.64
CA LYS A 160 17.21 -18.79 -16.44
C LYS A 160 16.66 -18.89 -15.01
N ASN A 161 17.10 -18.04 -14.07
CA ASN A 161 16.66 -18.13 -12.68
C ASN A 161 15.15 -18.02 -12.50
N PHE A 162 14.50 -17.07 -13.18
CA PHE A 162 13.05 -16.92 -13.02
C PHE A 162 12.29 -18.00 -13.79
N ILE A 163 12.85 -18.56 -14.87
CA ILE A 163 12.25 -19.72 -15.55
C ILE A 163 12.23 -20.94 -14.61
N TYR A 164 13.32 -21.18 -13.87
CA TYR A 164 13.35 -22.26 -12.88
C TYR A 164 12.47 -21.97 -11.66
N LEU A 165 12.31 -20.71 -11.30
CA LEU A 165 11.39 -20.30 -10.24
C LEU A 165 9.93 -20.52 -10.66
N ASP A 166 9.60 -20.26 -11.93
CA ASP A 166 8.27 -20.43 -12.52
C ASP A 166 7.83 -21.90 -12.56
N THR A 167 8.78 -22.83 -12.72
CA THR A 167 8.50 -24.27 -12.69
C THR A 167 8.34 -24.85 -11.28
N SER A 168 8.55 -24.05 -10.23
CA SER A 168 8.37 -24.46 -8.84
C SER A 168 6.94 -24.21 -8.34
N PRO A 169 6.16 -25.24 -7.99
CA PRO A 169 4.81 -25.05 -7.45
C PRO A 169 4.82 -24.31 -6.10
N ALA A 170 5.86 -24.52 -5.29
CA ALA A 170 6.00 -23.90 -3.98
C ALA A 170 6.12 -22.37 -4.08
N PHE A 171 6.75 -21.87 -5.15
CA PHE A 171 6.81 -20.44 -5.42
C PHE A 171 5.42 -19.85 -5.72
N TRP A 172 4.61 -20.54 -6.50
CA TRP A 172 3.24 -20.08 -6.77
C TRP A 172 2.36 -20.03 -5.52
N PHE A 173 2.55 -20.95 -4.57
CA PHE A 173 1.84 -20.92 -3.29
C PHE A 173 2.41 -19.87 -2.32
N SER A 174 3.69 -19.53 -2.42
CA SER A 174 4.29 -18.50 -1.57
C SER A 174 3.76 -17.10 -1.92
N ILE A 175 3.39 -16.84 -3.18
CA ILE A 175 2.80 -15.55 -3.61
C ILE A 175 1.53 -15.19 -2.82
N PRO A 176 0.41 -15.94 -2.90
CA PRO A 176 -0.81 -15.59 -2.20
C PRO A 176 -0.62 -15.61 -0.68
N LEU A 177 0.20 -16.54 -0.16
CA LEU A 177 0.51 -16.58 1.27
C LEU A 177 1.20 -15.29 1.74
N THR A 178 2.23 -14.85 1.02
CA THR A 178 2.95 -13.61 1.34
C THR A 178 2.03 -12.41 1.22
N VAL A 179 1.24 -12.34 0.15
CA VAL A 179 0.28 -11.24 -0.09
C VAL A 179 -0.73 -11.13 1.04
N VAL A 180 -1.32 -12.26 1.46
CA VAL A 180 -2.29 -12.27 2.56
C VAL A 180 -1.64 -11.83 3.87
N LEU A 181 -0.51 -12.42 4.25
CA LEU A 181 0.15 -12.11 5.52
C LEU A 181 0.67 -10.67 5.59
N ALA A 182 1.22 -10.17 4.49
CA ALA A 182 1.76 -8.82 4.43
C ALA A 182 0.64 -7.78 4.47
N LEU A 183 -0.40 -7.94 3.64
CA LEU A 183 -1.49 -6.97 3.54
C LEU A 183 -2.51 -7.03 4.69
N LEU A 184 -2.55 -8.13 5.46
CA LEU A 184 -3.52 -8.25 6.55
C LEU A 184 -3.37 -7.13 7.59
N VAL A 185 -2.13 -6.77 7.94
CA VAL A 185 -1.85 -5.67 8.88
C VAL A 185 -2.27 -4.33 8.28
N ASP A 186 -1.98 -4.10 7.00
CA ASP A 186 -2.41 -2.89 6.29
C ASP A 186 -3.93 -2.74 6.29
N ILE A 187 -4.65 -3.83 6.01
CA ILE A 187 -6.12 -3.83 5.94
C ILE A 187 -6.73 -3.53 7.31
N ILE A 188 -6.19 -4.12 8.38
CA ILE A 188 -6.62 -3.84 9.76
C ILE A 188 -6.38 -2.36 10.08
N TRP A 189 -5.20 -1.84 9.77
CA TRP A 189 -4.86 -0.44 10.02
C TRP A 189 -5.76 0.51 9.24
N ARG A 190 -6.04 0.20 7.97
CA ARG A 190 -6.96 0.95 7.12
C ARG A 190 -8.36 0.99 7.71
N LEU A 191 -8.91 -0.17 8.10
CA LEU A 191 -10.24 -0.26 8.68
C LEU A 191 -10.34 0.53 9.98
N ALA A 192 -9.33 0.43 10.85
CA ALA A 192 -9.26 1.20 12.08
C ALA A 192 -9.19 2.72 11.82
N SER A 193 -8.42 3.13 10.81
CA SER A 193 -8.30 4.53 10.41
C SER A 193 -9.61 5.10 9.85
N ASP A 194 -10.34 4.33 9.05
CA ASP A 194 -11.61 4.75 8.47
C ASP A 194 -12.70 4.89 9.54
N ILE A 195 -12.82 3.92 10.46
CA ILE A 195 -13.73 4.01 11.61
C ILE A 195 -13.41 5.22 12.48
N TRP A 196 -12.11 5.47 12.74
CA TRP A 196 -11.67 6.62 13.51
C TRP A 196 -12.06 7.94 12.83
N TRP A 197 -11.90 8.03 11.51
CA TRP A 197 -12.23 9.23 10.75
C TRP A 197 -13.74 9.51 10.72
N ASP A 198 -14.56 8.48 10.51
CA ASP A 198 -16.02 8.59 10.56
C ASP A 198 -16.50 9.10 11.92
N HIS A 199 -15.93 8.58 13.00
CA HIS A 199 -16.23 9.04 14.35
C HIS A 199 -15.84 10.52 14.56
N GLN A 200 -14.69 10.96 14.04
CA GLN A 200 -14.28 12.37 14.13
C GLN A 200 -15.19 13.30 13.33
N ILE A 201 -15.67 12.87 12.16
CA ILE A 201 -16.63 13.65 11.35
C ILE A 201 -17.94 13.82 12.10
N GLU A 202 -18.47 12.75 12.71
CA GLU A 202 -19.72 12.78 13.46
C GLU A 202 -19.62 13.74 14.66
N LEU A 203 -18.57 13.61 15.48
CA LEU A 203 -18.30 14.49 16.61
C LEU A 203 -18.18 15.95 16.20
N SER A 204 -17.54 16.21 15.05
CA SER A 204 -17.38 17.56 14.51
C SER A 204 -18.72 18.17 14.06
N GLY A 205 -19.60 17.35 13.49
CA GLY A 205 -20.97 17.73 13.16
C GLY A 205 -21.77 18.13 14.40
N VAL A 206 -21.76 17.29 15.45
CA VAL A 206 -22.48 17.52 16.72
C VAL A 206 -21.98 18.77 17.43
N LYS A 207 -20.65 18.99 17.51
CA LYS A 207 -20.08 20.22 18.10
C LYS A 207 -20.59 21.48 17.40
N ARG A 208 -20.74 21.43 16.07
CA ARG A 208 -21.20 22.58 15.28
C ARG A 208 -22.70 22.83 15.40
N GLU A 209 -23.52 21.79 15.45
CA GLU A 209 -24.95 21.86 15.78
C GLU A 209 -25.16 22.58 17.12
N LYS A 210 -24.43 22.15 18.17
CA LYS A 210 -24.44 22.81 19.49
C LYS A 210 -24.01 24.28 19.41
N ALA A 211 -22.95 24.59 18.67
CA ALA A 211 -22.49 25.97 18.48
C ALA A 211 -23.51 26.86 17.74
N LYS A 212 -24.18 26.33 16.71
CA LYS A 212 -25.27 27.03 16.00
C LYS A 212 -26.46 27.29 16.93
N LYS A 213 -26.87 26.30 17.73
CA LYS A 213 -27.96 26.45 18.70
C LYS A 213 -27.64 27.52 19.75
N LYS A 214 -26.42 27.51 20.30
CA LYS A 214 -25.94 28.55 21.25
C LYS A 214 -25.96 29.96 20.64
N ARG A 215 -25.54 30.12 19.37
CA ARG A 215 -25.61 31.41 18.66
C ARG A 215 -27.05 31.90 18.44
N ARG A 216 -27.97 31.00 18.09
CA ARG A 216 -29.40 31.33 17.93
C ARG A 216 -30.02 31.79 19.25
N VAL A 217 -29.74 31.08 20.35
CA VAL A 217 -30.21 31.46 21.70
C VAL A 217 -29.64 32.82 22.10
N ARG A 218 -28.34 33.05 21.88
CA ARG A 218 -27.71 34.34 22.20
C ARG A 218 -28.31 35.50 21.40
N ARG A 219 -28.59 35.31 20.10
CA ARG A 219 -29.27 36.31 19.27
C ARG A 219 -30.70 36.61 19.75
N LYS A 220 -31.47 35.60 20.17
CA LYS A 220 -32.79 35.81 20.75
C LYS A 220 -32.72 36.63 22.03
N MET A 221 -31.80 36.29 22.95
CA MET A 221 -31.59 37.05 24.19
C MET A 221 -31.20 38.52 23.94
N PHE A 222 -30.32 38.79 22.96
CA PHE A 222 -29.96 40.17 22.62
C PHE A 222 -31.12 40.96 22.00
N ARG A 223 -32.02 40.30 21.25
CA ARG A 223 -33.18 40.95 20.64
C ARG A 223 -34.28 41.27 21.65
N THR A 224 -34.54 40.36 22.59
CA THR A 224 -35.51 40.62 23.68
C THR A 224 -35.00 41.74 24.58
N SER A 225 -33.71 41.74 24.92
CA SER A 225 -33.13 42.82 25.72
C SER A 225 -33.24 44.19 25.04
N SER A 226 -33.10 44.30 23.72
CA SER A 226 -33.26 45.58 23.01
C SER A 226 -34.72 46.04 22.92
N GLU A 227 -35.67 45.11 22.77
CA GLU A 227 -37.12 45.41 22.78
C GLU A 227 -37.54 45.94 24.17
N ASP A 228 -37.01 45.36 25.26
CA ASP A 228 -37.27 45.82 26.64
C ASP A 228 -36.72 47.25 26.92
N PHE A 229 -35.63 47.66 26.24
CA PHE A 229 -35.07 49.01 26.36
C PHE A 229 -35.82 50.06 25.53
N GLU A 230 -36.56 49.66 24.48
CA GLU A 230 -37.41 50.57 23.68
C GLU A 230 -38.79 50.79 24.33
N GLU A 231 -39.34 49.81 25.06
CA GLU A 231 -40.60 49.98 25.80
C GLU A 231 -40.45 50.81 27.09
N THR A 232 -39.23 51.03 27.58
CA THR A 232 -38.95 51.77 28.83
C THR A 232 -38.41 53.20 28.62
N ALA A 233 -38.31 53.67 27.38
CA ALA A 233 -37.93 55.04 27.02
C ALA A 233 -39.14 55.86 26.53
#